data_AF-A0A318Z7M8-F1
#
_entry.id   AF-A0A318Z7M8-F1
#
_cell.length_a   1.000
_cell.length_b   1.000
_cell.length_c   1.000
_cell.angle_alpha   90.00
_cell.angle_beta   90.00
_cell.angle_gamma   90.00
#
_symmetry.space_group_name_H-M   'P 1'
#
loop_
_entity.id
_entity.type
_entity.pdbx_description
1 polymer ?
#
loop_
_entity_poly.entity_id
_entity_poly.type
_entity_poly.pdbx_seq_one_letter_code
_entity_poly.pdbx_strand_id
1 'polypeptide(L)'
;MRISNLVIAASAAGMVNALPKREIKKRSSGFTFFGVSESGAEFGSGVGTLGTTYTWPTTSQIQILRDAGMNLFRIPFLMERLTPDSITGSFASTYLSDLKSTVKFVTDSGAYAVLDPHNYGRYDGSIITSTSDFQTWWKNVAAEFADNEKVIFDTNNEYHDMEQSLVLSLNQAAIDGIRAAGATSQYIFVEGNSYSGAWTWTEYNDDLSGLTDTEDKIIYEMHQYLDSDASGTSETCVSSTIGKERLESATEWLQTNSKKGIIGEFAGAVNTVCEEAVEGMLSYMSENSDVWVGASWWSAGPWWGSYMYSIEPSDGPAYSTYLPILEKYFPDGNSTTASSSAAASVASATSAVEQTTTAAPHPEVSTTSAVSVAAAAPSSSSAATTFATSTKSKSPCRLHSTSAAASASASAPASATSIVVVSQPTTTVVAVQQSTTAVAVQQSTTAVVVEQPTTTAAAVAATTPVVTPSPVTSSVVAASGSAGVSDPQGAEATNSAGQVKQYYQCGGINWTGPTECESPYTCVEQNAYYYQCVASN
;
A
#
# COMPACT_ATOMS: atom_id res chain seq x y z
N MET A 1 18.82 80.95 25.31
CA MET A 1 18.80 79.58 24.73
C MET A 1 18.57 78.62 25.89
N ARG A 2 17.56 77.73 25.86
CA ARG A 2 17.66 76.35 25.32
C ARG A 2 18.88 75.63 25.92
N ILE A 3 18.80 74.54 26.68
CA ILE A 3 17.75 73.50 26.84
C ILE A 3 17.66 73.03 28.31
N SER A 4 16.46 72.62 28.74
CA SER A 4 16.24 71.92 30.02
C SER A 4 16.37 70.40 29.87
N ASN A 5 16.68 69.73 30.99
CA ASN A 5 16.52 68.30 31.25
C ASN A 5 17.49 67.33 30.56
N LEU A 6 18.42 66.79 31.35
CA LEU A 6 18.63 65.34 31.38
C LEU A 6 18.59 64.88 32.84
N VAL A 7 17.72 63.92 33.13
CA VAL A 7 17.37 63.47 34.48
C VAL A 7 18.12 62.18 34.84
N ILE A 8 18.42 62.04 36.13
CA ILE A 8 19.08 60.89 36.76
C ILE A 8 18.14 59.68 36.85
N ALA A 9 18.59 58.49 36.43
CA ALA A 9 18.39 57.17 37.08
C ALA A 9 19.06 56.11 36.19
N ALA A 10 20.09 55.35 36.59
CA ALA A 10 20.27 54.48 37.77
C ALA A 10 19.50 53.15 37.72
N SER A 11 20.26 52.07 37.53
CA SER A 11 20.00 50.71 38.03
C SER A 11 18.79 49.92 37.50
N ALA A 12 18.98 49.21 36.38
CA ALA A 12 18.17 48.05 35.99
C ALA A 12 18.99 47.04 35.15
N ALA A 13 20.01 46.42 35.75
CA ALA A 13 20.81 45.36 35.13
C ALA A 13 20.63 44.04 35.90
N GLY A 14 19.58 43.29 35.54
CA GLY A 14 19.21 42.02 36.17
C GLY A 14 17.75 41.68 35.84
N MET A 15 17.49 40.43 35.46
CA MET A 15 16.19 39.94 34.94
C MET A 15 15.81 40.46 33.54
N VAL A 16 16.60 40.07 32.52
CA VAL A 16 15.97 39.71 31.24
C VAL A 16 15.32 38.35 31.48
N ASN A 17 14.00 38.31 31.37
CA ASN A 17 13.21 37.12 31.68
C ASN A 17 13.70 35.91 30.87
N ALA A 18 13.80 34.77 31.55
CA ALA A 18 13.57 33.49 30.89
C ALA A 18 12.12 33.51 30.38
N LEU A 19 11.92 33.95 29.15
CA LEU A 19 10.67 33.69 28.44
C LEU A 19 10.49 32.18 28.46
N PRO A 20 9.36 31.65 28.97
CA PRO A 20 9.08 30.25 28.78
C PRO A 20 9.08 30.03 27.26
N LYS A 21 10.01 29.21 26.75
CA LYS A 21 9.78 28.55 25.48
C LYS A 21 8.47 27.84 25.66
N ARG A 22 7.42 28.33 25.00
CA ARG A 22 6.15 27.65 24.92
C ARG A 22 6.45 26.41 24.10
N GLU A 23 6.83 25.32 24.77
CA GLU A 23 6.84 24.01 24.15
C GLU A 23 5.41 23.80 23.65
N ILE A 24 5.27 23.95 22.33
CA ILE A 24 4.05 23.58 21.64
C ILE A 24 4.08 22.07 21.70
N LYS A 25 3.56 21.52 22.80
CA LYS A 25 3.37 20.08 22.95
C LYS A 25 2.58 19.64 21.73
N LYS A 26 3.23 18.84 20.87
CA LYS A 26 2.61 18.23 19.69
C LYS A 26 1.27 17.67 20.17
N ARG A 27 0.17 18.07 19.53
CA ARG A 27 -1.09 17.34 19.75
C ARG A 27 -0.83 15.96 19.17
N SER A 28 -0.98 14.93 20.00
CA SER A 28 -0.85 13.55 19.54
C SER A 28 -1.77 13.37 18.33
N SER A 29 -1.24 12.83 17.24
CA SER A 29 -1.99 12.69 15.99
C SER A 29 -3.13 11.66 16.08
N GLY A 30 -3.15 10.86 17.15
CA GLY A 30 -4.08 9.74 17.32
C GLY A 30 -3.69 8.51 16.50
N PHE A 31 -2.80 8.65 15.51
CA PHE A 31 -2.32 7.55 14.69
C PHE A 31 -1.43 6.58 15.49
N THR A 32 -1.65 5.29 15.25
CA THR A 32 -0.79 4.19 15.68
C THR A 32 0.37 4.00 14.71
N PHE A 33 0.10 4.20 13.42
CA PHE A 33 1.06 4.00 12.33
C PHE A 33 1.22 5.27 11.49
N PHE A 34 2.45 5.58 11.10
CA PHE A 34 2.71 6.52 10.02
C PHE A 34 4.04 6.19 9.36
N GLY A 35 4.08 6.22 8.03
CA GLY A 35 5.35 6.17 7.31
C GLY A 35 5.18 6.16 5.80
N VAL A 36 5.76 5.16 5.14
CA VAL A 36 6.02 5.20 3.69
C VAL A 36 6.05 3.80 3.07
N SER A 37 5.72 3.71 1.78
CA SER A 37 5.99 2.53 0.96
C SER A 37 7.44 2.55 0.45
N GLU A 38 8.19 1.49 0.69
CA GLU A 38 9.60 1.29 0.34
C GLU A 38 9.69 0.41 -0.92
N SER A 39 9.58 1.06 -2.08
CA SER A 39 9.49 0.40 -3.38
C SER A 39 10.83 0.00 -3.99
N GLY A 40 10.75 -0.93 -4.94
CA GLY A 40 11.84 -1.37 -5.81
C GLY A 40 11.82 -2.87 -6.09
N ALA A 41 11.28 -3.69 -5.19
CA ALA A 41 11.29 -5.17 -5.30
C ALA A 41 10.11 -5.73 -6.10
N GLU A 42 9.05 -4.94 -6.26
CA GLU A 42 7.94 -5.10 -7.18
C GLU A 42 8.29 -4.67 -8.62
N PHE A 43 9.19 -3.69 -8.81
CA PHE A 43 9.49 -3.06 -10.12
C PHE A 43 9.77 -4.04 -11.28
N GLY A 44 9.32 -3.66 -12.47
CA GLY A 44 9.46 -4.47 -13.70
C GLY A 44 8.61 -5.75 -13.67
N SER A 45 8.48 -6.44 -14.81
CA SER A 45 7.57 -7.60 -14.93
C SER A 45 8.27 -8.96 -14.73
N GLY A 46 7.50 -9.94 -14.23
CA GLY A 46 7.93 -11.32 -14.03
C GLY A 46 9.09 -11.50 -13.06
N VAL A 47 9.73 -12.68 -13.09
CA VAL A 47 10.81 -13.05 -12.15
C VAL A 47 11.99 -12.06 -12.18
N GLY A 48 12.31 -11.51 -13.36
CA GLY A 48 13.26 -10.41 -13.49
C GLY A 48 14.71 -10.75 -13.09
N THR A 49 15.50 -9.73 -12.76
CA THR A 49 16.88 -9.86 -12.27
C THR A 49 17.23 -8.68 -11.35
N LEU A 50 17.71 -8.99 -10.14
CA LEU A 50 18.15 -8.01 -9.15
C LEU A 50 19.25 -7.10 -9.72
N GLY A 51 19.11 -5.79 -9.54
CA GLY A 51 20.04 -4.80 -10.08
C GLY A 51 19.89 -4.55 -11.58
N THR A 52 18.82 -5.06 -12.22
CA THR A 52 18.46 -4.72 -13.62
C THR A 52 16.98 -4.42 -13.79
N THR A 53 16.07 -5.28 -13.31
CA THR A 53 14.62 -5.05 -13.43
C THR A 53 13.98 -4.64 -12.11
N TYR A 54 14.56 -5.05 -10.99
CA TYR A 54 14.13 -4.71 -9.63
C TYR A 54 15.35 -4.50 -8.72
N THR A 55 15.12 -3.89 -7.57
CA THR A 55 16.10 -3.66 -6.49
C THR A 55 15.46 -3.94 -5.14
N TRP A 56 16.23 -3.96 -4.06
CA TRP A 56 15.67 -3.87 -2.71
C TRP A 56 15.79 -2.43 -2.17
N PRO A 57 14.90 -2.01 -1.28
CA PRO A 57 15.01 -0.74 -0.57
C PRO A 57 16.34 -0.57 0.17
N THR A 58 16.84 0.66 0.24
CA THR A 58 18.15 0.92 0.85
C THR A 58 17.99 1.15 2.35
N THR A 59 18.51 0.22 3.17
CA THR A 59 18.33 0.26 4.64
C THR A 59 18.85 1.53 5.31
N SER A 60 19.88 2.19 4.77
CA SER A 60 20.33 3.49 5.30
C SER A 60 19.36 4.65 5.02
N GLN A 61 18.51 4.52 4.00
CA GLN A 61 17.47 5.51 3.65
C GLN A 61 16.23 5.29 4.51
N ILE A 62 15.80 4.03 4.68
CA ILE A 62 14.83 3.60 5.70
C ILE A 62 15.21 4.17 7.08
N GLN A 63 16.49 4.08 7.47
CA GLN A 63 16.96 4.60 8.76
C GLN A 63 16.78 6.12 8.91
N ILE A 64 16.96 6.92 7.85
CA ILE A 64 16.76 8.37 7.91
C ILE A 64 15.29 8.71 8.14
N LEU A 65 14.37 8.02 7.45
CA LEU A 65 12.93 8.18 7.64
C LEU A 65 12.46 7.67 9.03
N ARG A 66 13.08 6.58 9.51
CA ARG A 66 12.89 6.05 10.87
C ARG A 66 13.33 7.04 11.94
N ASP A 67 14.48 7.67 11.76
CA ASP A 67 15.06 8.67 12.67
C ASP A 67 14.26 9.98 12.67
N ALA A 68 13.64 10.35 11.53
CA ALA A 68 12.68 11.45 11.46
C ALA A 68 11.39 11.17 12.25
N GLY A 69 11.04 9.88 12.44
CA GLY A 69 9.98 9.44 13.34
C GLY A 69 8.93 8.51 12.73
N MET A 70 9.05 8.15 11.45
CA MET A 70 8.18 7.14 10.83
C MET A 70 8.31 5.81 11.58
N ASN A 71 7.20 5.06 11.69
CA ASN A 71 7.14 3.78 12.41
C ASN A 71 6.44 2.66 11.61
N LEU A 72 6.09 2.89 10.35
CA LEU A 72 5.50 1.93 9.42
C LEU A 72 6.27 2.00 8.10
N PHE A 73 6.65 0.86 7.54
CA PHE A 73 7.22 0.77 6.19
C PHE A 73 6.49 -0.34 5.44
N ARG A 74 5.76 0.00 4.37
CA ARG A 74 5.11 -0.98 3.47
C ARG A 74 6.14 -1.42 2.43
N ILE A 75 6.29 -2.71 2.19
CA ILE A 75 7.36 -3.27 1.35
C ILE A 75 6.70 -4.04 0.20
N PRO A 76 6.45 -3.38 -0.95
CA PRO A 76 5.98 -4.03 -2.17
C PRO A 76 6.93 -5.12 -2.67
N PHE A 77 6.41 -6.30 -3.02
CA PHE A 77 7.14 -7.38 -3.66
C PHE A 77 6.23 -8.20 -4.60
N LEU A 78 6.78 -8.88 -5.61
CA LEU A 78 5.96 -9.74 -6.50
C LEU A 78 5.83 -11.17 -5.98
N MET A 79 4.60 -11.70 -5.99
CA MET A 79 4.29 -13.11 -5.72
C MET A 79 5.05 -14.05 -6.67
N GLU A 80 5.17 -13.71 -7.95
CA GLU A 80 5.88 -14.49 -8.98
C GLU A 80 7.40 -14.51 -8.77
N ARG A 81 7.96 -13.53 -8.05
CA ARG A 81 9.38 -13.55 -7.63
C ARG A 81 9.58 -14.39 -6.39
N LEU A 82 8.61 -14.39 -5.48
CA LEU A 82 8.66 -15.18 -4.26
C LEU A 82 8.41 -16.68 -4.52
N THR A 83 7.40 -17.01 -5.31
CA THR A 83 7.06 -18.38 -5.74
C THR A 83 6.98 -18.43 -7.27
N PRO A 84 8.08 -18.75 -7.99
CA PRO A 84 8.14 -18.58 -9.45
C PRO A 84 7.52 -19.72 -10.27
N ASP A 85 7.42 -20.93 -9.72
CA ASP A 85 6.90 -22.10 -10.45
C ASP A 85 5.36 -22.17 -10.46
N SER A 86 4.73 -21.75 -9.36
CA SER A 86 3.28 -21.61 -9.19
C SER A 86 2.95 -20.90 -7.87
N ILE A 87 1.71 -20.44 -7.70
CA ILE A 87 1.18 -19.88 -6.44
C ILE A 87 1.29 -20.83 -5.22
N THR A 88 1.45 -22.14 -5.42
CA THR A 88 1.71 -23.11 -4.33
C THR A 88 3.09 -23.76 -4.44
N GLY A 89 3.97 -23.16 -5.24
CA GLY A 89 5.33 -23.61 -5.50
C GLY A 89 6.29 -23.38 -4.32
N SER A 90 7.54 -23.81 -4.51
CA SER A 90 8.60 -23.54 -3.54
C SER A 90 9.06 -22.09 -3.61
N PHE A 91 9.50 -21.53 -2.48
CA PHE A 91 10.05 -20.18 -2.46
C PHE A 91 11.38 -20.08 -3.21
N ALA A 92 11.55 -19.02 -3.99
CA ALA A 92 12.85 -18.61 -4.51
C ALA A 92 13.72 -18.13 -3.35
N SER A 93 14.63 -19.00 -2.88
CA SER A 93 15.35 -18.83 -1.63
C SER A 93 16.12 -17.51 -1.51
N THR A 94 16.71 -17.00 -2.61
CA THR A 94 17.37 -15.69 -2.63
C THR A 94 16.38 -14.55 -2.40
N TYR A 95 15.26 -14.52 -3.15
CA TYR A 95 14.27 -13.44 -3.05
C TYR A 95 13.59 -13.43 -1.68
N LEU A 96 13.26 -14.61 -1.13
CA LEU A 96 12.79 -14.72 0.26
C LEU A 96 13.85 -14.24 1.27
N SER A 97 15.12 -14.61 1.09
CA SER A 97 16.20 -14.18 1.99
C SER A 97 16.36 -12.66 2.01
N ASP A 98 16.26 -12.02 0.85
CA ASP A 98 16.37 -10.56 0.74
C ASP A 98 15.14 -9.85 1.32
N LEU A 99 13.92 -10.34 1.06
CA LEU A 99 12.69 -9.86 1.69
C LEU A 99 12.80 -9.93 3.22
N LYS A 100 13.22 -11.10 3.74
CA LYS A 100 13.44 -11.30 5.18
C LYS A 100 14.52 -10.36 5.73
N SER A 101 15.54 -10.02 4.96
CA SER A 101 16.58 -9.05 5.37
C SER A 101 16.00 -7.64 5.53
N THR A 102 15.22 -7.17 4.54
CA THR A 102 14.57 -5.84 4.58
C THR A 102 13.55 -5.74 5.71
N VAL A 103 12.66 -6.73 5.83
CA VAL A 103 11.68 -6.84 6.92
C VAL A 103 12.36 -6.88 8.28
N LYS A 104 13.44 -7.66 8.43
CA LYS A 104 14.19 -7.73 9.70
C LYS A 104 14.81 -6.39 10.04
N PHE A 105 15.41 -5.67 9.07
CA PHE A 105 15.98 -4.35 9.32
C PHE A 105 14.94 -3.36 9.85
N VAL A 106 13.77 -3.29 9.20
CA VAL A 106 12.65 -2.44 9.65
C VAL A 106 12.21 -2.82 11.06
N THR A 107 11.98 -4.11 11.32
CA THR A 107 11.45 -4.57 12.61
C THR A 107 12.47 -4.51 13.76
N ASP A 108 13.76 -4.69 13.50
CA ASP A 108 14.86 -4.45 14.46
C ASP A 108 14.92 -2.98 14.93
N SER A 109 14.48 -2.03 14.09
CA SER A 109 14.39 -0.60 14.45
C SER A 109 13.16 -0.24 15.33
N GLY A 110 12.33 -1.24 15.64
CA GLY A 110 11.08 -1.11 16.39
C GLY A 110 9.86 -0.62 15.58
N ALA A 111 10.06 -0.30 14.30
CA ALA A 111 9.00 0.00 13.35
C ALA A 111 8.26 -1.28 12.90
N TYR A 112 7.13 -1.09 12.24
CA TYR A 112 6.34 -2.15 11.61
C TYR A 112 6.70 -2.29 10.13
N ALA A 113 6.77 -3.52 9.65
CA ALA A 113 6.97 -3.85 8.25
C ALA A 113 5.68 -4.46 7.69
N VAL A 114 5.06 -3.81 6.71
CA VAL A 114 3.94 -4.40 5.95
C VAL A 114 4.52 -5.21 4.80
N LEU A 115 4.13 -6.48 4.69
CA LEU A 115 4.45 -7.35 3.57
C LEU A 115 3.33 -7.21 2.56
N ASP A 116 3.60 -6.49 1.48
CA ASP A 116 2.66 -6.23 0.37
C ASP A 116 3.04 -7.10 -0.85
N PRO A 117 2.24 -8.14 -1.17
CA PRO A 117 2.27 -8.76 -2.49
C PRO A 117 1.59 -7.83 -3.49
N HIS A 118 2.41 -7.09 -4.22
CA HIS A 118 2.01 -5.96 -5.06
C HIS A 118 1.47 -6.43 -6.42
N ASN A 119 0.34 -7.12 -6.37
CA ASN A 119 -0.06 -8.11 -7.38
C ASN A 119 -1.46 -7.90 -7.98
N TYR A 120 -2.23 -6.90 -7.54
CA TYR A 120 -3.50 -6.51 -8.17
C TYR A 120 -4.55 -7.65 -8.20
N GLY A 121 -4.56 -8.53 -7.20
CA GLY A 121 -5.38 -9.75 -7.18
C GLY A 121 -5.03 -10.77 -8.27
N ARG A 122 -3.85 -10.68 -8.88
CA ARG A 122 -3.41 -11.45 -10.05
C ARG A 122 -2.08 -12.16 -9.79
N TYR A 123 -1.91 -13.32 -10.43
CA TYR A 123 -0.67 -14.08 -10.47
C TYR A 123 -0.42 -14.54 -11.92
N ASP A 124 0.77 -14.30 -12.45
CA ASP A 124 1.14 -14.46 -13.86
C ASP A 124 0.15 -13.74 -14.80
N GLY A 125 -0.21 -12.50 -14.41
CA GLY A 125 -1.19 -11.64 -15.09
C GLY A 125 -2.65 -12.13 -15.05
N SER A 126 -2.93 -13.29 -14.45
CA SER A 126 -4.27 -13.90 -14.38
C SER A 126 -4.91 -13.67 -13.02
N ILE A 127 -6.21 -13.37 -12.98
CA ILE A 127 -6.95 -13.21 -11.72
C ILE A 127 -6.83 -14.48 -10.86
N ILE A 128 -6.47 -14.31 -9.59
CA ILE A 128 -6.40 -15.41 -8.61
C ILE A 128 -7.82 -15.87 -8.30
N THR A 129 -8.23 -17.00 -8.88
CA THR A 129 -9.59 -17.56 -8.72
C THR A 129 -9.67 -18.70 -7.70
N SER A 130 -8.51 -19.24 -7.30
CA SER A 130 -8.42 -20.37 -6.36
C SER A 130 -8.10 -19.86 -4.95
N THR A 131 -9.16 -19.69 -4.15
CA THR A 131 -9.04 -19.28 -2.74
C THR A 131 -8.22 -20.27 -1.92
N SER A 132 -8.29 -21.57 -2.22
CA SER A 132 -7.48 -22.60 -1.55
C SER A 132 -5.98 -22.49 -1.86
N ASP A 133 -5.62 -22.09 -3.09
CA ASP A 133 -4.21 -21.87 -3.44
C ASP A 133 -3.69 -20.57 -2.80
N PHE A 134 -4.50 -19.51 -2.79
CA PHE A 134 -4.17 -18.24 -2.13
C PHE A 134 -4.03 -18.40 -0.61
N GLN A 135 -4.94 -19.13 0.04
CA GLN A 135 -4.82 -19.53 1.46
C GLN A 135 -3.54 -20.33 1.72
N THR A 136 -3.16 -21.23 0.81
CA THR A 136 -1.95 -22.03 0.94
C THR A 136 -0.69 -21.17 0.79
N TRP A 137 -0.67 -20.25 -0.18
CA TRP A 137 0.40 -19.28 -0.34
C TRP A 137 0.55 -18.42 0.92
N TRP A 138 -0.54 -17.83 1.41
CA TRP A 138 -0.54 -17.01 2.62
C TRP A 138 -0.09 -17.77 3.87
N LYS A 139 -0.52 -19.02 4.02
CA LYS A 139 -0.04 -19.89 5.10
C LYS A 139 1.46 -20.14 5.04
N ASN A 140 2.00 -20.38 3.84
CA ASN A 140 3.43 -20.61 3.65
C ASN A 140 4.24 -19.33 3.92
N VAL A 141 3.76 -18.17 3.45
CA VAL A 141 4.43 -16.87 3.67
C VAL A 141 4.39 -16.49 5.14
N ALA A 142 3.23 -16.52 5.78
CA ALA A 142 3.09 -16.14 7.19
C ALA A 142 3.93 -17.01 8.12
N ALA A 143 4.14 -18.29 7.81
CA ALA A 143 5.01 -19.19 8.58
C ALA A 143 6.48 -18.71 8.64
N GLU A 144 6.97 -17.99 7.63
CA GLU A 144 8.33 -17.43 7.61
C GLU A 144 8.53 -16.23 8.55
N PHE A 145 7.42 -15.65 9.04
CA PHE A 145 7.36 -14.40 9.80
C PHE A 145 6.54 -14.47 11.10
N ALA A 146 5.95 -15.63 11.44
CA ALA A 146 4.96 -15.78 12.52
C ALA A 146 5.45 -15.33 13.91
N ASP A 147 6.75 -15.48 14.20
CA ASP A 147 7.36 -15.05 15.48
C ASP A 147 7.66 -13.53 15.53
N ASN A 148 7.46 -12.77 14.44
CA ASN A 148 7.75 -11.35 14.39
C ASN A 148 6.48 -10.51 14.58
N GLU A 149 6.23 -10.04 15.80
CA GLU A 149 5.07 -9.22 16.17
C GLU A 149 5.02 -7.83 15.49
N LYS A 150 6.11 -7.43 14.82
CA LYS A 150 6.22 -6.17 14.07
C LYS A 150 5.98 -6.34 12.57
N VAL A 151 5.72 -7.56 12.11
CA VAL A 151 5.19 -7.79 10.76
C VAL A 151 3.69 -7.48 10.73
N ILE A 152 3.26 -6.91 9.62
CA ILE A 152 1.87 -6.77 9.20
C ILE A 152 1.75 -7.46 7.85
N PHE A 153 0.66 -8.17 7.62
CA PHE A 153 0.40 -8.82 6.33
C PHE A 153 -0.69 -8.05 5.59
N ASP A 154 -0.35 -7.46 4.45
CA ASP A 154 -1.32 -6.92 3.49
C ASP A 154 -1.71 -8.06 2.54
N THR A 155 -3.00 -8.32 2.36
CA THR A 155 -3.45 -9.50 1.57
C THR A 155 -3.03 -9.45 0.10
N ASN A 156 -3.08 -8.28 -0.54
CA ASN A 156 -2.72 -8.03 -1.94
C ASN A 156 -3.01 -6.56 -2.28
N ASN A 157 -2.03 -5.87 -2.87
CA ASN A 157 -2.24 -4.54 -3.42
C ASN A 157 -3.42 -4.49 -4.40
N GLU A 158 -4.35 -3.57 -4.19
CA GLU A 158 -5.31 -3.05 -5.16
C GLU A 158 -6.01 -4.09 -6.04
N TYR A 159 -6.91 -4.89 -5.46
CA TYR A 159 -7.82 -5.69 -6.28
C TYR A 159 -8.61 -4.76 -7.22
N HIS A 160 -8.70 -5.13 -8.51
CA HIS A 160 -9.43 -4.33 -9.50
C HIS A 160 -9.98 -5.20 -10.65
N ASP A 161 -11.07 -4.75 -11.29
CA ASP A 161 -11.76 -5.45 -12.38
C ASP A 161 -12.06 -6.92 -12.07
N MET A 162 -12.35 -7.21 -10.80
CA MET A 162 -12.65 -8.54 -10.27
C MET A 162 -14.11 -8.62 -9.81
N GLU A 163 -14.63 -9.84 -9.74
CA GLU A 163 -15.93 -10.10 -9.14
C GLU A 163 -15.83 -9.90 -7.61
N GLN A 164 -16.79 -9.17 -7.02
CA GLN A 164 -16.65 -8.71 -5.63
C GLN A 164 -16.64 -9.84 -4.61
N SER A 165 -17.49 -10.86 -4.78
CA SER A 165 -17.53 -12.00 -3.86
C SER A 165 -16.23 -12.81 -3.89
N LEU A 166 -15.49 -12.81 -5.01
CA LEU A 166 -14.14 -13.34 -5.10
C LEU A 166 -13.14 -12.49 -4.30
N VAL A 167 -13.18 -11.15 -4.37
CA VAL A 167 -12.30 -10.26 -3.56
C VAL A 167 -12.54 -10.49 -2.06
N LEU A 168 -13.79 -10.56 -1.62
CA LEU A 168 -14.16 -10.95 -0.26
C LEU A 168 -13.59 -12.33 0.12
N SER A 169 -13.74 -13.31 -0.77
CA SER A 169 -13.30 -14.69 -0.52
C SER A 169 -11.77 -14.84 -0.51
N LEU A 170 -11.03 -14.03 -1.28
CA LEU A 170 -9.57 -14.00 -1.27
C LEU A 170 -9.03 -13.36 0.02
N ASN A 171 -9.62 -12.25 0.46
CA ASN A 171 -9.28 -11.63 1.75
C ASN A 171 -9.51 -12.60 2.91
N GLN A 172 -10.65 -13.28 2.98
CA GLN A 172 -10.90 -14.28 4.02
C GLN A 172 -9.94 -15.48 3.91
N ALA A 173 -9.63 -15.94 2.70
CA ALA A 173 -8.64 -17.01 2.47
C ALA A 173 -7.23 -16.62 2.94
N ALA A 174 -6.83 -15.36 2.74
CA ALA A 174 -5.57 -14.83 3.25
C ALA A 174 -5.54 -14.85 4.79
N ILE A 175 -6.58 -14.30 5.44
CA ILE A 175 -6.72 -14.30 6.90
C ILE A 175 -6.64 -15.72 7.46
N ASP A 176 -7.45 -16.65 6.93
CA ASP A 176 -7.49 -18.05 7.36
C ASP A 176 -6.11 -18.73 7.18
N GLY A 177 -5.40 -18.41 6.09
CA GLY A 177 -4.05 -18.90 5.81
C GLY A 177 -3.02 -18.41 6.82
N ILE A 178 -2.98 -17.09 7.04
CA ILE A 178 -2.09 -16.41 7.98
C ILE A 178 -2.29 -16.97 9.40
N ARG A 179 -3.54 -17.03 9.89
CA ARG A 179 -3.83 -17.56 11.23
C ARG A 179 -3.53 -19.06 11.33
N ALA A 180 -3.79 -19.84 10.28
CA ALA A 180 -3.42 -21.27 10.22
C ALA A 180 -1.91 -21.55 10.14
N ALA A 181 -1.07 -20.52 9.93
CA ALA A 181 0.39 -20.61 10.05
C ALA A 181 0.89 -20.41 11.50
N GLY A 182 0.03 -19.95 12.41
CA GLY A 182 0.41 -19.58 13.79
C GLY A 182 0.75 -18.11 13.98
N ALA A 183 0.63 -17.27 12.94
CA ALA A 183 0.86 -15.84 13.01
C ALA A 183 -0.36 -15.11 13.59
N THR A 184 -0.48 -15.06 14.92
CA THR A 184 -1.67 -14.56 15.64
C THR A 184 -1.51 -13.18 16.30
N SER A 185 -0.26 -12.70 16.44
CA SER A 185 0.03 -11.38 17.02
C SER A 185 -0.08 -10.24 16.00
N GLN A 186 0.16 -10.54 14.73
CA GLN A 186 0.24 -9.58 13.63
C GLN A 186 -1.13 -9.01 13.23
N TYR A 187 -1.15 -7.74 12.83
CA TYR A 187 -2.25 -7.15 12.09
C TYR A 187 -2.33 -7.73 10.68
N ILE A 188 -3.54 -7.77 10.12
CA ILE A 188 -3.78 -8.09 8.72
C ILE A 188 -4.45 -6.88 8.09
N PHE A 189 -3.82 -6.32 7.06
CA PHE A 189 -4.38 -5.28 6.23
C PHE A 189 -5.15 -5.94 5.09
N VAL A 190 -6.42 -5.59 4.96
CA VAL A 190 -7.35 -6.15 3.95
C VAL A 190 -7.67 -5.08 2.94
N GLU A 191 -7.56 -5.42 1.66
CA GLU A 191 -7.76 -4.50 0.54
C GLU A 191 -9.01 -4.85 -0.26
N GLY A 192 -9.64 -3.81 -0.80
CA GLY A 192 -10.86 -3.91 -1.57
C GLY A 192 -10.65 -3.86 -3.09
N ASN A 193 -11.76 -4.06 -3.78
CA ASN A 193 -11.87 -3.89 -5.23
C ASN A 193 -11.86 -2.40 -5.59
N SER A 194 -11.79 -2.08 -6.89
CA SER A 194 -11.68 -0.70 -7.38
C SER A 194 -10.43 0.00 -6.84
N TYR A 195 -9.29 -0.70 -6.91
CA TYR A 195 -7.97 -0.25 -6.45
C TYR A 195 -7.97 0.17 -4.97
N SER A 196 -8.74 -0.55 -4.14
CA SER A 196 -8.99 -0.23 -2.72
C SER A 196 -9.33 1.25 -2.44
N GLY A 197 -9.88 1.98 -3.41
CA GLY A 197 -10.00 3.43 -3.34
C GLY A 197 -10.96 3.89 -2.24
N ALA A 198 -10.52 4.76 -1.33
CA ALA A 198 -11.38 5.26 -0.25
C ALA A 198 -12.61 6.03 -0.78
N TRP A 199 -12.41 6.88 -1.79
CA TRP A 199 -13.48 7.64 -2.47
C TRP A 199 -14.58 6.78 -3.13
N THR A 200 -14.27 5.53 -3.48
CA THR A 200 -15.18 4.57 -4.11
C THR A 200 -15.59 3.45 -3.17
N TRP A 201 -15.08 3.43 -1.93
CA TRP A 201 -15.21 2.29 -1.00
C TRP A 201 -16.66 1.83 -0.81
N THR A 202 -17.57 2.77 -0.52
CA THR A 202 -18.99 2.47 -0.26
C THR A 202 -19.78 2.06 -1.51
N GLU A 203 -19.22 2.20 -2.71
CA GLU A 203 -19.83 1.76 -3.96
C GLU A 203 -19.49 0.30 -4.29
N TYR A 204 -18.27 -0.15 -3.97
CA TYR A 204 -17.75 -1.47 -4.35
C TYR A 204 -17.56 -2.45 -3.19
N ASN A 205 -17.21 -1.99 -1.98
CA ASN A 205 -16.58 -2.79 -0.94
C ASN A 205 -17.38 -2.95 0.38
N ASP A 206 -18.68 -2.68 0.36
CA ASP A 206 -19.54 -2.78 1.56
C ASP A 206 -19.57 -4.20 2.16
N ASP A 207 -19.47 -5.23 1.32
CA ASP A 207 -19.50 -6.64 1.75
C ASP A 207 -18.26 -7.08 2.53
N LEU A 208 -17.13 -6.37 2.39
CA LEU A 208 -15.90 -6.62 3.16
C LEU A 208 -16.11 -6.39 4.67
N SER A 209 -17.15 -5.65 5.07
CA SER A 209 -17.58 -5.56 6.49
C SER A 209 -17.82 -6.94 7.13
N GLY A 210 -18.13 -7.96 6.33
CA GLY A 210 -18.34 -9.35 6.74
C GLY A 210 -17.07 -10.17 6.99
N LEU A 211 -15.87 -9.65 6.72
CA LEU A 211 -14.60 -10.33 6.99
C LEU A 211 -14.42 -10.60 8.50
N THR A 212 -13.86 -11.77 8.82
CA THR A 212 -13.65 -12.24 10.20
C THR A 212 -12.22 -12.70 10.44
N ASP A 213 -11.70 -12.41 11.63
CA ASP A 213 -10.38 -12.83 12.11
C ASP A 213 -10.53 -13.35 13.55
N THR A 214 -9.92 -14.48 13.87
CA THR A 214 -9.97 -15.05 15.23
C THR A 214 -9.28 -14.17 16.26
N GLU A 215 -8.36 -13.32 15.81
CA GLU A 215 -7.50 -12.50 16.64
C GLU A 215 -7.91 -11.03 16.75
N ASP A 216 -8.98 -10.65 16.03
CA ASP A 216 -9.57 -9.29 15.93
C ASP A 216 -8.55 -8.19 15.57
N LYS A 217 -7.71 -8.44 14.55
CA LYS A 217 -6.67 -7.49 14.07
C LYS A 217 -6.77 -7.15 12.57
N ILE A 218 -7.97 -7.19 12.01
CA ILE A 218 -8.24 -6.67 10.65
C ILE A 218 -8.19 -5.15 10.68
N ILE A 219 -7.44 -4.56 9.73
CA ILE A 219 -7.50 -3.14 9.38
C ILE A 219 -7.78 -3.07 7.88
N TYR A 220 -8.70 -2.20 7.47
CA TYR A 220 -9.09 -2.02 6.07
C TYR A 220 -8.13 -1.01 5.44
N GLU A 221 -7.25 -1.48 4.58
CA GLU A 221 -6.29 -0.66 3.86
C GLU A 221 -6.96 -0.08 2.61
N MET A 222 -6.97 1.24 2.51
CA MET A 222 -7.57 1.96 1.39
C MET A 222 -6.54 2.91 0.79
N HIS A 223 -6.59 3.14 -0.52
CA HIS A 223 -5.68 4.07 -1.20
C HIS A 223 -6.39 5.37 -1.56
N GLN A 224 -5.65 6.48 -1.56
CA GLN A 224 -6.21 7.77 -1.96
C GLN A 224 -5.21 8.75 -2.56
N TYR A 225 -5.25 8.86 -3.89
CA TYR A 225 -4.64 9.97 -4.63
C TYR A 225 -5.61 11.14 -4.83
N LEU A 226 -5.07 12.28 -5.27
CA LEU A 226 -5.71 13.61 -5.19
C LEU A 226 -5.98 14.27 -6.55
N ASP A 227 -5.54 13.62 -7.64
CA ASP A 227 -5.77 14.01 -9.02
C ASP A 227 -7.15 13.60 -9.53
N SER A 228 -7.52 14.02 -10.75
CA SER A 228 -8.91 14.00 -11.24
C SER A 228 -9.61 12.64 -11.18
N ASP A 229 -8.88 11.56 -11.44
CA ASP A 229 -9.35 10.18 -11.42
C ASP A 229 -8.82 9.36 -10.25
N ALA A 230 -8.14 10.00 -9.29
CA ALA A 230 -7.49 9.39 -8.13
C ALA A 230 -6.49 8.28 -8.48
N SER A 231 -5.84 8.35 -9.64
CA SER A 231 -4.85 7.37 -10.11
C SER A 231 -3.43 7.62 -9.60
N GLY A 232 -3.12 8.82 -9.08
CA GLY A 232 -1.75 9.16 -8.68
C GLY A 232 -0.78 9.33 -9.86
N THR A 233 -1.29 9.69 -11.03
CA THR A 233 -0.52 9.82 -12.28
C THR A 233 -0.32 11.27 -12.72
N SER A 234 -0.87 12.24 -11.98
CA SER A 234 -0.78 13.67 -12.29
C SER A 234 -0.18 14.51 -11.16
N GLU A 235 0.53 15.58 -11.53
CA GLU A 235 1.01 16.61 -10.60
C GLU A 235 -0.14 17.52 -10.09
N THR A 236 -1.32 17.45 -10.70
CA THR A 236 -2.45 18.36 -10.40
C THR A 236 -3.47 17.72 -9.47
N CYS A 237 -3.57 18.23 -8.24
CA CYS A 237 -4.68 17.93 -7.34
C CYS A 237 -5.94 18.74 -7.69
N VAL A 238 -7.13 18.14 -7.55
CA VAL A 238 -8.41 18.74 -7.99
C VAL A 238 -8.74 20.05 -7.26
N SER A 239 -8.49 20.09 -5.95
CA SER A 239 -8.67 21.25 -5.08
C SER A 239 -7.79 21.09 -3.83
N SER A 240 -7.67 22.14 -3.01
CA SER A 240 -6.99 22.04 -1.70
C SER A 240 -7.84 21.35 -0.61
N THR A 241 -9.03 20.85 -0.95
CA THR A 241 -9.93 20.14 -0.03
C THR A 241 -10.22 18.69 -0.45
N ILE A 242 -9.87 18.30 -1.68
CA ILE A 242 -10.27 17.03 -2.30
C ILE A 242 -9.88 15.80 -1.47
N GLY A 243 -8.72 15.82 -0.81
CA GLY A 243 -8.25 14.70 0.01
C GLY A 243 -9.17 14.41 1.18
N LYS A 244 -9.66 15.46 1.89
CA LYS A 244 -10.68 15.28 2.92
C LYS A 244 -12.00 14.78 2.33
N GLU A 245 -12.50 15.43 1.28
CA GLU A 245 -13.79 15.12 0.66
C GLU A 245 -13.88 13.65 0.21
N ARG A 246 -12.78 13.12 -0.32
CA ARG A 246 -12.67 11.72 -0.76
C ARG A 246 -12.66 10.68 0.38
N LEU A 247 -12.39 11.08 1.63
CA LEU A 247 -12.40 10.15 2.77
C LEU A 247 -13.71 10.16 3.58
N GLU A 248 -14.65 11.09 3.32
CA GLU A 248 -15.83 11.26 4.19
C GLU A 248 -16.75 10.03 4.20
N SER A 249 -17.05 9.44 3.03
CA SER A 249 -17.89 8.24 2.91
C SER A 249 -17.24 7.00 3.52
N ALA A 250 -15.94 6.77 3.27
CA ALA A 250 -15.17 5.69 3.87
C ALA A 250 -15.11 5.83 5.41
N THR A 251 -14.97 7.05 5.94
CA THR A 251 -14.94 7.31 7.38
C THR A 251 -16.29 6.97 8.04
N GLU A 252 -17.40 7.40 7.44
CA GLU A 252 -18.74 7.05 7.93
C GLU A 252 -19.00 5.54 7.87
N TRP A 253 -18.49 4.86 6.83
CA TRP A 253 -18.57 3.41 6.69
C TRP A 253 -17.80 2.66 7.79
N LEU A 254 -16.55 3.07 8.06
CA LEU A 254 -15.74 2.51 9.14
C LEU A 254 -16.41 2.70 10.50
N GLN A 255 -16.95 3.89 10.78
CA GLN A 255 -17.67 4.20 12.02
C GLN A 255 -18.94 3.36 12.16
N THR A 256 -19.76 3.28 11.12
CA THR A 256 -21.01 2.51 11.09
C THR A 256 -20.77 1.02 11.31
N ASN A 257 -19.75 0.46 10.67
CA ASN A 257 -19.40 -0.95 10.75
C ASN A 257 -18.46 -1.30 11.93
N SER A 258 -18.11 -0.31 12.76
CA SER A 258 -17.15 -0.45 13.89
C SER A 258 -15.80 -1.06 13.48
N LYS A 259 -15.27 -0.64 12.33
CA LYS A 259 -14.01 -1.12 11.75
C LYS A 259 -12.88 -0.10 11.93
N LYS A 260 -11.65 -0.53 11.65
CA LYS A 260 -10.45 0.31 11.63
C LYS A 260 -9.91 0.40 10.22
N GLY A 261 -9.54 1.59 9.76
CA GLY A 261 -8.98 1.83 8.44
C GLY A 261 -7.57 2.41 8.51
N ILE A 262 -6.79 2.18 7.45
CA ILE A 262 -5.51 2.86 7.21
C ILE A 262 -5.49 3.37 5.76
N ILE A 263 -4.85 4.51 5.51
CA ILE A 263 -4.53 4.90 4.13
C ILE A 263 -3.17 4.31 3.75
N GLY A 264 -3.18 3.20 3.01
CA GLY A 264 -1.98 2.43 2.63
C GLY A 264 -1.09 3.13 1.62
N GLU A 265 -1.71 3.92 0.74
CA GLU A 265 -1.05 4.78 -0.23
C GLU A 265 -1.77 6.10 -0.35
N PHE A 266 -1.00 7.18 -0.32
CA PHE A 266 -1.43 8.51 -0.74
C PHE A 266 -0.24 9.34 -1.18
N ALA A 267 -0.50 10.33 -2.05
CA ALA A 267 0.49 11.31 -2.45
C ALA A 267 -0.14 12.59 -3.02
N GLY A 268 0.72 13.61 -3.16
CA GLY A 268 0.47 14.81 -3.97
C GLY A 268 1.82 15.33 -4.49
N ALA A 269 1.82 16.01 -5.63
CA ALA A 269 3.05 16.63 -6.15
C ALA A 269 3.34 17.96 -5.46
N VAL A 270 4.58 18.44 -5.57
CA VAL A 270 5.03 19.68 -4.93
C VAL A 270 4.40 20.92 -5.57
N ASN A 271 3.23 21.29 -5.07
CA ASN A 271 2.57 22.57 -5.29
C ASN A 271 1.59 22.87 -4.16
N THR A 272 1.27 24.14 -3.95
CA THR A 272 0.47 24.59 -2.79
C THR A 272 -0.92 23.97 -2.71
N VAL A 273 -1.55 23.63 -3.84
CA VAL A 273 -2.89 23.00 -3.85
C VAL A 273 -2.81 21.57 -3.31
N CYS A 274 -1.82 20.80 -3.78
CA CYS A 274 -1.57 19.45 -3.29
C CYS A 274 -1.03 19.42 -1.85
N GLU A 275 -0.20 20.38 -1.44
CA GLU A 275 0.27 20.52 -0.06
C GLU A 275 -0.89 20.76 0.91
N GLU A 276 -1.79 21.71 0.59
CA GLU A 276 -3.00 21.99 1.38
C GLU A 276 -3.96 20.78 1.40
N ALA A 277 -4.13 20.08 0.27
CA ALA A 277 -5.00 18.90 0.18
C ALA A 277 -4.51 17.73 1.04
N VAL A 278 -3.19 17.46 1.04
CA VAL A 278 -2.57 16.44 1.89
C VAL A 278 -2.70 16.80 3.37
N GLU A 279 -2.37 18.04 3.76
CA GLU A 279 -2.49 18.45 5.17
C GLU A 279 -3.96 18.42 5.64
N GLY A 280 -4.90 18.84 4.80
CA GLY A 280 -6.34 18.75 5.07
C GLY A 280 -6.83 17.31 5.26
N MET A 281 -6.37 16.39 4.41
CA MET A 281 -6.69 14.95 4.51
C MET A 281 -6.14 14.33 5.79
N LEU A 282 -4.86 14.52 6.08
CA LEU A 282 -4.22 13.98 7.29
C LEU A 282 -4.79 14.61 8.57
N SER A 283 -5.16 15.90 8.54
CA SER A 283 -5.87 16.53 9.66
C SER A 283 -7.24 15.90 9.89
N TYR A 284 -8.01 15.64 8.84
CA TYR A 284 -9.32 14.99 8.94
C TYR A 284 -9.22 13.55 9.48
N MET A 285 -8.25 12.76 8.99
CA MET A 285 -7.98 11.42 9.52
C MET A 285 -7.56 11.46 10.98
N SER A 286 -6.71 12.42 11.39
CA SER A 286 -6.27 12.59 12.77
C SER A 286 -7.43 12.95 13.71
N GLU A 287 -8.36 13.80 13.26
CA GLU A 287 -9.61 14.13 13.96
C GLU A 287 -10.56 12.94 14.10
N ASN A 288 -10.48 11.95 13.20
CA ASN A 288 -11.26 10.69 13.20
C ASN A 288 -10.37 9.46 13.48
N SER A 289 -9.34 9.65 14.32
CA SER A 289 -8.40 8.60 14.76
C SER A 289 -9.03 7.48 15.62
N ASP A 290 -10.32 7.61 15.97
CA ASP A 290 -11.14 6.52 16.48
C ASP A 290 -11.41 5.42 15.44
N VAL A 291 -11.29 5.72 14.14
CA VAL A 291 -11.34 4.71 13.06
C VAL A 291 -10.08 4.68 12.20
N TRP A 292 -9.43 5.82 11.93
CA TRP A 292 -8.20 5.87 11.13
C TRP A 292 -6.95 5.62 11.98
N VAL A 293 -6.30 4.47 11.81
CA VAL A 293 -5.13 4.08 12.60
C VAL A 293 -3.81 4.66 12.08
N GLY A 294 -3.78 5.20 10.87
CA GLY A 294 -2.55 5.72 10.27
C GLY A 294 -2.62 6.05 8.78
N ALA A 295 -1.47 6.38 8.20
CA ALA A 295 -1.27 6.55 6.77
C ALA A 295 0.16 6.17 6.33
N SER A 296 0.34 5.77 5.07
CA SER A 296 1.64 5.48 4.45
C SER A 296 1.77 6.23 3.12
N TRP A 297 2.82 7.03 2.97
CA TRP A 297 3.07 7.83 1.77
C TRP A 297 3.58 6.97 0.62
N TRP A 298 3.07 7.20 -0.59
CA TRP A 298 3.62 6.62 -1.81
C TRP A 298 4.55 7.62 -2.53
N SER A 299 5.87 7.46 -2.54
CA SER A 299 6.67 6.36 -2.00
C SER A 299 8.14 6.77 -1.80
N ALA A 300 8.90 5.97 -1.05
CA ALA A 300 10.36 5.95 -1.02
C ALA A 300 10.88 4.74 -1.81
N GLY A 301 12.20 4.64 -1.98
CA GLY A 301 12.84 3.59 -2.75
C GLY A 301 13.97 4.13 -3.65
N PRO A 302 15.07 3.37 -3.83
CA PRO A 302 16.30 3.91 -4.41
C PRO A 302 16.26 4.15 -5.93
N TRP A 303 15.20 3.73 -6.63
CA TRP A 303 15.12 3.75 -8.10
C TRP A 303 14.07 4.71 -8.67
N TRP A 304 13.48 5.58 -7.84
CA TRP A 304 12.45 6.53 -8.29
C TRP A 304 12.96 7.69 -9.17
N GLY A 305 14.24 8.04 -9.09
CA GLY A 305 14.80 9.15 -9.85
C GLY A 305 14.03 10.46 -9.64
N SER A 306 13.48 11.03 -10.73
CA SER A 306 12.69 12.26 -10.70
C SER A 306 11.18 12.06 -10.55
N TYR A 307 10.72 10.92 -10.02
CA TYR A 307 9.30 10.67 -9.78
C TYR A 307 8.72 11.72 -8.81
N MET A 308 7.62 12.37 -9.22
CA MET A 308 7.02 13.53 -8.56
C MET A 308 6.65 13.34 -7.08
N TYR A 309 6.35 12.11 -6.67
CA TYR A 309 5.99 11.78 -5.28
C TYR A 309 7.13 11.12 -4.49
N SER A 310 8.33 10.96 -5.07
CA SER A 310 9.43 10.29 -4.36
C SER A 310 9.84 11.08 -3.12
N ILE A 311 9.72 10.42 -1.97
CA ILE A 311 10.15 10.90 -0.66
C ILE A 311 11.46 10.22 -0.21
N GLU A 312 12.18 9.58 -1.15
CA GLU A 312 13.52 9.01 -0.91
C GLU A 312 14.45 10.11 -0.35
N PRO A 313 15.11 9.91 0.80
CA PRO A 313 15.81 10.99 1.48
C PRO A 313 16.89 11.69 0.67
N SER A 314 16.94 13.02 0.81
CA SER A 314 17.85 13.95 0.12
C SER A 314 17.64 14.14 -1.39
N ASP A 315 17.23 13.10 -2.12
CA ASP A 315 17.18 13.11 -3.59
C ASP A 315 15.75 13.13 -4.17
N GLY A 316 14.75 12.66 -3.43
CA GLY A 316 13.35 12.59 -3.87
C GLY A 316 12.69 13.99 -4.00
N PRO A 317 12.01 14.32 -5.12
CA PRO A 317 11.37 15.63 -5.31
C PRO A 317 10.35 16.03 -4.22
N ALA A 318 9.66 15.06 -3.61
CA ALA A 318 8.70 15.33 -2.53
C ALA A 318 9.37 15.50 -1.16
N TYR A 319 10.58 14.96 -0.94
CA TYR A 319 11.20 14.81 0.38
C TYR A 319 11.27 16.11 1.18
N SER A 320 11.88 17.17 0.64
CA SER A 320 12.09 18.42 1.39
C SER A 320 10.81 19.22 1.66
N THR A 321 9.76 19.01 0.85
CA THR A 321 8.49 19.72 0.97
C THR A 321 7.55 18.98 1.91
N TYR A 322 7.36 17.68 1.69
CA TYR A 322 6.36 16.90 2.40
C TYR A 322 6.84 16.42 3.77
N LEU A 323 8.12 16.10 3.98
CA LEU A 323 8.56 15.60 5.30
C LEU A 323 8.13 16.53 6.47
N PRO A 324 8.30 17.87 6.43
CA PRO A 324 7.81 18.77 7.48
C PRO A 324 6.28 18.85 7.63
N ILE A 325 5.52 18.47 6.60
CA ILE A 325 4.05 18.36 6.65
C ILE A 325 3.68 17.03 7.33
N LEU A 326 4.29 15.92 6.90
CA LEU A 326 4.02 14.58 7.41
C LEU A 326 4.50 14.41 8.88
N GLU A 327 5.63 15.02 9.26
CA GLU A 327 6.16 15.00 10.63
C GLU A 327 5.16 15.44 11.70
N LYS A 328 4.20 16.33 11.33
CA LYS A 328 3.10 16.77 12.21
C LYS A 328 2.24 15.60 12.68
N TYR A 329 2.16 14.53 11.89
CA TYR A 329 1.28 13.38 12.08
C TYR A 329 1.98 12.11 12.58
N PHE A 330 3.31 12.06 12.56
CA PHE A 330 4.06 10.89 13.08
C PHE A 330 3.63 10.55 14.53
N PRO A 331 3.42 9.27 14.87
CA PRO A 331 3.06 8.85 16.22
C PRO A 331 4.05 9.35 17.26
N ASP A 332 3.58 9.63 18.47
CA ASP A 332 4.46 10.03 19.56
C ASP A 332 5.41 8.88 19.89
N GLY A 333 6.65 9.01 19.44
CA GLY A 333 7.70 8.02 19.67
C GLY A 333 7.87 7.76 21.16
N ASN A 334 7.40 6.59 21.61
CA ASN A 334 7.52 6.15 23.00
C ASN A 334 8.98 5.81 23.29
N SER A 335 9.78 6.86 23.45
CA SER A 335 11.21 6.84 23.75
C SER A 335 11.40 6.43 25.21
N THR A 336 11.05 5.18 25.52
CA THR A 336 11.43 4.48 26.75
C THR A 336 12.92 4.13 26.74
N THR A 337 13.76 5.16 26.56
CA THR A 337 15.11 5.21 27.13
C THR A 337 15.07 6.21 28.29
N ALA A 338 14.21 5.93 29.26
CA ALA A 338 14.28 6.56 30.57
C ALA A 338 15.60 6.13 31.22
N SER A 339 16.66 6.86 30.94
CA SER A 339 17.94 6.74 31.64
C SER A 339 17.65 6.81 33.14
N SER A 340 18.01 5.76 33.86
CA SER A 340 17.60 5.55 35.24
C SER A 340 18.32 6.51 36.20
N SER A 341 17.85 7.76 36.24
CA SER A 341 18.17 8.69 37.31
C SER A 341 17.56 8.15 38.60
N ALA A 342 18.38 7.48 39.40
CA ALA A 342 17.97 6.89 40.67
C ALA A 342 17.29 7.94 41.56
N ALA A 343 16.01 7.73 41.86
CA ALA A 343 15.28 8.54 42.82
C ALA A 343 15.81 8.27 44.23
N ALA A 344 16.78 9.06 44.67
CA ALA A 344 17.31 9.01 46.03
C ALA A 344 16.19 9.40 47.02
N SER A 345 15.70 8.43 47.78
CA SER A 345 14.75 8.66 48.86
C SER A 345 15.46 9.34 50.04
N VAL A 346 14.94 10.50 50.45
CA VAL A 346 15.46 11.24 51.59
C VAL A 346 14.86 10.67 52.88
N ALA A 347 15.67 9.96 53.66
CA ALA A 347 15.37 9.60 55.05
C ALA A 347 16.57 9.97 55.94
N SER A 348 16.30 10.46 57.15
CA SER A 348 17.24 11.26 57.94
C SER A 348 17.83 10.52 59.15
N ALA A 349 19.09 10.86 59.50
CA ALA A 349 19.83 10.49 60.71
C ALA A 349 20.14 8.98 60.90
N THR A 350 21.23 8.54 61.55
CA THR A 350 22.05 9.18 62.59
C THR A 350 23.50 8.66 62.58
N SER A 351 24.40 9.36 63.28
CA SER A 351 25.87 9.13 63.43
C SER A 351 26.34 7.72 63.85
N ALA A 352 27.53 7.29 63.36
CA ALA A 352 28.69 6.91 64.22
C ALA A 352 29.95 6.39 63.44
N VAL A 353 31.11 7.01 63.73
CA VAL A 353 32.43 6.40 64.04
C VAL A 353 33.09 5.36 63.10
N GLU A 354 34.11 5.85 62.36
CA GLU A 354 35.52 5.38 62.35
C GLU A 354 35.86 3.85 62.34
N GLN A 355 36.50 3.35 61.26
CA GLN A 355 37.91 2.91 61.31
C GLN A 355 38.57 2.54 59.96
N THR A 356 39.88 2.73 59.94
CA THR A 356 40.90 2.59 58.86
C THR A 356 41.23 1.14 58.48
N THR A 357 41.68 0.90 57.22
CA THR A 357 42.85 0.07 56.76
C THR A 357 42.63 -0.50 55.33
N THR A 358 43.61 -0.89 54.49
CA THR A 358 45.00 -0.44 54.19
C THR A 358 45.46 -1.08 52.84
N ALA A 359 46.18 -0.32 52.00
CA ALA A 359 47.09 -0.74 50.90
C ALA A 359 46.57 -1.42 49.60
N ALA A 360 47.25 -1.06 48.50
CA ALA A 360 47.25 -1.68 47.15
C ALA A 360 48.49 -2.64 47.00
N PRO A 361 48.88 -3.25 45.84
CA PRO A 361 49.06 -2.59 44.52
C PRO A 361 48.73 -3.41 43.23
N HIS A 362 48.82 -2.71 42.08
CA HIS A 362 48.87 -3.17 40.68
C HIS A 362 50.24 -3.83 40.31
N PRO A 363 50.40 -4.61 39.20
CA PRO A 363 50.39 -4.16 37.77
C PRO A 363 49.45 -5.01 36.85
N GLU A 364 49.00 -4.61 35.63
CA GLU A 364 49.69 -4.16 34.39
C GLU A 364 50.51 -5.31 33.73
N VAL A 365 50.58 -5.60 32.40
CA VAL A 365 50.38 -4.88 31.12
C VAL A 365 50.02 -5.86 29.98
N SER A 366 49.29 -5.45 28.92
CA SER A 366 49.59 -5.83 27.50
C SER A 366 48.70 -5.13 26.45
N THR A 367 49.32 -4.32 25.59
CA THR A 367 48.73 -3.71 24.38
C THR A 367 49.78 -3.51 23.29
N THR A 368 49.32 -3.21 22.06
CA THR A 368 50.03 -2.63 20.89
C THR A 368 50.75 -3.51 19.84
N SER A 369 50.05 -3.70 18.71
CA SER A 369 50.30 -3.09 17.38
C SER A 369 51.56 -3.37 16.52
N ALA A 370 51.27 -3.90 15.31
CA ALA A 370 51.69 -3.45 13.96
C ALA A 370 53.16 -3.50 13.47
N VAL A 371 53.34 -3.91 12.20
CA VAL A 371 53.94 -3.14 11.05
C VAL A 371 53.82 -3.95 9.74
N SER A 372 53.98 -3.28 8.59
CA SER A 372 53.60 -3.66 7.21
C SER A 372 54.71 -4.33 6.35
N VAL A 373 54.44 -4.68 5.07
CA VAL A 373 55.11 -4.11 3.84
C VAL A 373 54.85 -4.91 2.53
N ALA A 374 54.68 -4.15 1.42
CA ALA A 374 54.93 -4.43 -0.02
C ALA A 374 54.00 -5.33 -0.88
N ALA A 375 53.97 -4.96 -2.17
CA ALA A 375 53.20 -5.54 -3.28
C ALA A 375 54.13 -5.98 -4.42
N ALA A 376 53.61 -6.77 -5.38
CA ALA A 376 54.25 -7.02 -6.68
C ALA A 376 53.24 -7.34 -7.80
N ALA A 377 53.46 -6.75 -8.98
CA ALA A 377 53.01 -7.22 -10.30
C ALA A 377 54.27 -7.72 -11.06
N PRO A 378 54.22 -8.45 -12.22
CA PRO A 378 53.50 -8.11 -13.46
C PRO A 378 52.71 -9.35 -13.98
N SER A 379 52.43 -9.65 -15.27
CA SER A 379 52.78 -9.08 -16.60
C SER A 379 51.75 -9.52 -17.67
N SER A 380 51.65 -8.78 -18.77
CA SER A 380 50.91 -9.14 -19.98
C SER A 380 51.75 -9.90 -21.02
N SER A 381 51.11 -10.72 -21.85
CA SER A 381 51.64 -11.10 -23.18
C SER A 381 50.54 -11.64 -24.10
N SER A 382 50.60 -11.27 -25.38
CA SER A 382 49.62 -11.60 -26.42
C SER A 382 50.03 -12.83 -27.25
N ALA A 383 49.07 -13.63 -27.72
CA ALA A 383 49.28 -14.53 -28.85
C ALA A 383 47.98 -14.74 -29.63
N ALA A 384 48.03 -14.53 -30.94
CA ALA A 384 46.98 -14.91 -31.88
C ALA A 384 47.49 -16.05 -32.76
N THR A 385 46.66 -17.08 -33.02
CA THR A 385 46.88 -18.07 -34.09
C THR A 385 45.53 -18.46 -34.70
N THR A 386 45.54 -18.75 -36.00
CA THR A 386 44.38 -18.85 -36.88
C THR A 386 44.16 -20.31 -37.39
N PHE A 387 43.03 -20.56 -38.06
CA PHE A 387 42.65 -21.78 -38.81
C PHE A 387 42.16 -22.98 -37.96
N ALA A 388 41.19 -23.83 -38.39
CA ALA A 388 40.49 -23.89 -39.68
C ALA A 388 39.01 -24.36 -39.57
N THR A 389 38.18 -23.82 -40.47
CA THR A 389 36.99 -24.40 -41.13
C THR A 389 36.38 -25.74 -40.68
N SER A 390 35.06 -25.73 -40.45
CA SER A 390 34.18 -26.79 -40.95
C SER A 390 32.86 -26.20 -41.48
N THR A 391 32.63 -26.33 -42.77
CA THR A 391 31.44 -25.84 -43.48
C THR A 391 30.29 -26.86 -43.44
N LYS A 392 29.05 -26.38 -43.29
CA LYS A 392 27.93 -26.81 -44.15
C LYS A 392 26.72 -25.87 -44.06
N SER A 393 26.60 -25.00 -45.06
CA SER A 393 25.34 -24.35 -45.41
C SER A 393 24.49 -25.29 -46.28
N LYS A 394 23.17 -25.26 -46.12
CA LYS A 394 22.18 -25.40 -47.20
C LYS A 394 20.81 -24.86 -46.78
N SER A 395 20.53 -23.64 -47.21
CA SER A 395 19.20 -23.03 -47.35
C SER A 395 18.64 -23.39 -48.76
N PRO A 396 17.49 -22.88 -49.29
CA PRO A 396 16.46 -22.01 -48.69
C PRO A 396 14.97 -22.32 -49.05
N CYS A 397 14.07 -21.57 -48.40
CA CYS A 397 12.77 -21.00 -48.84
C CYS A 397 11.81 -21.70 -49.83
N ARG A 398 10.51 -21.64 -49.47
CA ARG A 398 9.46 -21.16 -50.40
C ARG A 398 8.32 -20.43 -49.67
N LEU A 399 7.92 -19.27 -50.19
CA LEU A 399 6.69 -18.54 -49.86
C LEU A 399 5.54 -19.01 -50.78
N HIS A 400 4.29 -18.98 -50.29
CA HIS A 400 3.13 -18.33 -50.94
C HIS A 400 1.81 -18.51 -50.11
N SER A 401 1.34 -17.40 -49.56
CA SER A 401 0.00 -16.79 -49.70
C SER A 401 -1.34 -17.58 -49.67
N THR A 402 -2.32 -16.90 -49.04
CA THR A 402 -3.78 -16.80 -49.34
C THR A 402 -4.83 -17.78 -48.78
N SER A 403 -5.75 -17.16 -48.01
CA SER A 403 -7.23 -17.21 -48.07
C SER A 403 -8.06 -18.44 -47.60
N ALA A 404 -8.71 -18.23 -46.44
CA ALA A 404 -10.18 -18.12 -46.27
C ALA A 404 -11.15 -19.34 -46.35
N ALA A 405 -12.14 -19.26 -45.43
CA ALA A 405 -13.55 -19.67 -45.56
C ALA A 405 -13.98 -21.16 -45.40
N ALA A 406 -14.44 -21.45 -44.18
CA ALA A 406 -15.85 -21.77 -43.87
C ALA A 406 -16.46 -23.19 -44.08
N SER A 407 -17.45 -23.45 -43.20
CA SER A 407 -18.63 -24.32 -43.37
C SER A 407 -18.57 -25.80 -42.97
N ALA A 408 -18.99 -26.04 -41.72
CA ALA A 408 -20.11 -26.89 -41.32
C ALA A 408 -20.37 -28.26 -42.02
N SER A 409 -20.54 -29.30 -41.21
CA SER A 409 -21.85 -29.95 -41.00
C SER A 409 -21.80 -31.03 -39.91
N ALA A 410 -22.94 -31.26 -39.26
CA ALA A 410 -23.09 -32.24 -38.18
C ALA A 410 -23.47 -33.63 -38.70
N SER A 411 -23.18 -34.70 -37.94
CA SER A 411 -24.17 -35.64 -37.40
C SER A 411 -23.53 -36.93 -36.84
N ALA A 412 -23.96 -37.34 -35.65
CA ALA A 412 -23.85 -38.70 -35.10
C ALA A 412 -24.94 -39.62 -35.75
N PRO A 413 -25.17 -40.92 -35.40
CA PRO A 413 -24.76 -41.61 -34.17
C PRO A 413 -24.46 -43.16 -34.22
N ALA A 414 -24.22 -43.70 -33.00
CA ALA A 414 -24.74 -45.00 -32.48
C ALA A 414 -23.87 -46.29 -32.46
N SER A 415 -23.50 -46.67 -31.22
CA SER A 415 -23.71 -48.00 -30.58
C SER A 415 -22.73 -49.18 -30.76
N ALA A 416 -22.15 -49.61 -29.62
CA ALA A 416 -22.02 -51.01 -29.18
C ALA A 416 -21.75 -51.11 -27.65
N THR A 417 -22.06 -52.25 -27.02
CA THR A 417 -22.26 -52.41 -25.55
C THR A 417 -21.44 -53.58 -24.96
N SER A 418 -21.05 -53.55 -23.66
CA SER A 418 -20.90 -54.68 -22.68
C SER A 418 -20.13 -54.20 -21.42
N ILE A 419 -20.71 -54.05 -20.22
CA ILE A 419 -21.13 -55.04 -19.18
C ILE A 419 -19.97 -55.81 -18.50
N VAL A 420 -19.80 -55.59 -17.19
CA VAL A 420 -19.25 -56.52 -16.17
C VAL A 420 -20.08 -56.37 -14.89
N VAL A 421 -20.32 -57.46 -14.15
CA VAL A 421 -21.16 -57.54 -12.93
C VAL A 421 -20.42 -58.30 -11.82
N VAL A 422 -20.41 -57.79 -10.58
CA VAL A 422 -20.21 -58.57 -9.34
C VAL A 422 -21.10 -58.01 -8.22
N SER A 423 -21.60 -58.89 -7.34
CA SER A 423 -22.72 -58.70 -6.42
C SER A 423 -22.35 -58.27 -4.99
N GLN A 424 -23.34 -57.80 -4.22
CA GLN A 424 -23.34 -57.79 -2.73
C GLN A 424 -24.70 -58.30 -2.18
N PRO A 425 -24.75 -58.82 -0.93
CA PRO A 425 -25.88 -59.63 -0.43
C PRO A 425 -26.97 -58.86 0.32
N THR A 426 -28.14 -59.51 0.48
CA THR A 426 -29.37 -59.03 1.14
C THR A 426 -29.61 -59.68 2.51
N THR A 427 -30.34 -58.98 3.42
CA THR A 427 -31.25 -59.45 4.50
C THR A 427 -31.50 -58.29 5.51
N THR A 428 -32.64 -58.03 6.17
CA THR A 428 -34.05 -58.50 6.09
C THR A 428 -34.97 -57.37 6.60
N VAL A 429 -36.27 -57.38 6.26
CA VAL A 429 -37.29 -56.42 6.72
C VAL A 429 -37.96 -56.87 8.03
N VAL A 430 -38.27 -55.92 8.94
CA VAL A 430 -39.37 -56.04 9.91
C VAL A 430 -40.14 -54.72 9.96
N ALA A 431 -41.46 -54.77 9.88
CA ALA A 431 -42.36 -53.63 10.02
C ALA A 431 -43.22 -53.79 11.29
N VAL A 432 -43.58 -52.67 11.92
CA VAL A 432 -44.55 -52.62 13.04
C VAL A 432 -45.53 -51.49 12.78
N GLN A 433 -46.83 -51.81 12.78
CA GLN A 433 -47.93 -50.83 12.75
C GLN A 433 -48.19 -50.30 14.16
N GLN A 434 -48.76 -49.09 14.27
CA GLN A 434 -49.82 -48.84 15.25
C GLN A 434 -50.71 -47.65 14.88
N SER A 435 -51.93 -47.66 15.42
CA SER A 435 -53.04 -46.78 15.05
C SER A 435 -53.67 -46.08 16.26
N THR A 436 -53.93 -44.78 16.12
CA THR A 436 -55.02 -43.98 16.74
C THR A 436 -55.67 -44.41 18.07
N THR A 437 -55.72 -43.48 19.03
CA THR A 437 -56.98 -43.05 19.69
C THR A 437 -56.80 -41.67 20.33
N ALA A 438 -57.89 -40.89 20.44
CA ALA A 438 -57.89 -39.54 20.99
C ALA A 438 -58.66 -39.47 22.33
N VAL A 439 -58.24 -38.58 23.23
CA VAL A 439 -59.02 -38.16 24.42
C VAL A 439 -58.88 -36.63 24.55
N ALA A 440 -60.00 -35.95 24.79
CA ALA A 440 -60.05 -34.49 24.94
C ALA A 440 -60.07 -34.07 26.41
N VAL A 441 -59.45 -32.92 26.73
CA VAL A 441 -59.77 -32.11 27.92
C VAL A 441 -59.81 -30.63 27.53
N GLN A 442 -60.79 -29.93 28.08
CA GLN A 442 -61.10 -28.52 27.78
C GLN A 442 -60.04 -27.56 28.33
N GLN A 443 -59.89 -26.40 27.69
CA GLN A 443 -59.50 -25.17 28.38
C GLN A 443 -60.60 -24.11 28.24
N SER A 444 -60.94 -23.50 29.37
CA SER A 444 -61.93 -22.42 29.46
C SER A 444 -61.24 -21.06 29.28
N THR A 445 -61.92 -20.16 28.58
CA THR A 445 -61.47 -18.79 28.30
C THR A 445 -61.80 -17.82 29.42
N THR A 446 -60.92 -16.84 29.66
CA THR A 446 -61.33 -15.48 30.02
C THR A 446 -60.39 -14.48 29.34
N ALA A 447 -60.93 -13.44 28.71
CA ALA A 447 -60.18 -12.52 27.86
C ALA A 447 -60.12 -11.10 28.45
N VAL A 448 -59.09 -10.34 28.07
CA VAL A 448 -59.13 -8.87 27.96
C VAL A 448 -58.43 -8.46 26.66
N VAL A 449 -58.99 -7.45 25.99
CA VAL A 449 -58.70 -7.01 24.62
C VAL A 449 -57.84 -5.74 24.61
N VAL A 450 -56.90 -5.61 23.65
CA VAL A 450 -56.63 -4.35 22.91
C VAL A 450 -56.30 -4.71 21.45
N GLU A 451 -56.69 -3.83 20.52
CA GLU A 451 -56.85 -4.08 19.08
C GLU A 451 -55.58 -3.87 18.23
N GLN A 452 -55.56 -4.48 17.04
CA GLN A 452 -54.70 -4.14 15.91
C GLN A 452 -55.57 -3.84 14.67
N PRO A 453 -55.43 -2.69 14.00
CA PRO A 453 -56.11 -2.44 12.73
C PRO A 453 -55.22 -2.82 11.54
N THR A 454 -55.68 -3.78 10.74
CA THR A 454 -55.28 -3.94 9.33
C THR A 454 -56.16 -3.06 8.45
N THR A 455 -55.60 -2.38 7.44
CA THR A 455 -56.39 -1.83 6.32
C THR A 455 -55.78 -2.13 4.96
N THR A 456 -56.67 -2.31 4.00
CA THR A 456 -56.44 -2.89 2.67
C THR A 456 -55.89 -1.86 1.67
N ALA A 457 -55.09 -2.34 0.71
CA ALA A 457 -54.64 -1.52 -0.42
C ALA A 457 -55.78 -1.13 -1.37
N ALA A 458 -55.76 0.13 -1.84
CA ALA A 458 -56.55 0.61 -2.97
C ALA A 458 -55.67 1.48 -3.86
N ALA A 459 -55.64 1.20 -5.16
CA ALA A 459 -54.81 1.94 -6.12
C ALA A 459 -55.47 3.26 -6.54
N VAL A 460 -54.70 4.35 -6.53
CA VAL A 460 -55.08 5.65 -7.11
C VAL A 460 -53.88 6.19 -7.91
N ALA A 461 -54.16 6.78 -9.07
CA ALA A 461 -53.15 7.18 -10.05
C ALA A 461 -52.25 8.34 -9.56
N ALA A 462 -50.97 8.31 -9.96
CA ALA A 462 -50.03 9.38 -9.72
C ALA A 462 -50.19 10.51 -10.76
N THR A 463 -50.21 11.77 -10.30
CA THR A 463 -50.09 12.96 -11.13
C THR A 463 -48.88 13.77 -10.68
N THR A 464 -47.81 13.74 -11.48
CA THR A 464 -46.61 14.56 -11.27
C THR A 464 -46.80 15.97 -11.86
N PRO A 465 -46.45 17.05 -11.15
CA PRO A 465 -46.35 18.36 -11.77
C PRO A 465 -45.05 18.47 -12.58
N VAL A 466 -45.17 18.76 -13.87
CA VAL A 466 -44.03 19.06 -14.75
C VAL A 466 -43.51 20.46 -14.44
N VAL A 467 -42.24 20.58 -14.04
CA VAL A 467 -41.54 21.86 -13.97
C VAL A 467 -40.80 22.10 -15.28
N THR A 468 -41.23 23.11 -16.02
CA THR A 468 -40.60 23.55 -17.28
C THR A 468 -39.31 24.33 -17.02
N PRO A 469 -38.17 23.99 -17.64
CA PRO A 469 -36.99 24.85 -17.65
C PRO A 469 -37.18 26.01 -18.65
N SER A 470 -36.87 27.24 -18.22
CA SER A 470 -36.80 28.41 -19.10
C SER A 470 -35.49 28.41 -19.91
N PRO A 471 -35.50 28.88 -21.17
CA PRO A 471 -34.31 28.87 -22.01
C PRO A 471 -33.35 30.00 -21.63
N VAL A 472 -32.10 29.65 -21.29
CA VAL A 472 -31.00 30.62 -21.22
C VAL A 472 -30.33 30.69 -22.57
N THR A 473 -30.63 31.74 -23.35
CA THR A 473 -29.87 32.08 -24.55
C THR A 473 -28.50 32.64 -24.16
N SER A 474 -27.43 32.09 -24.69
CA SER A 474 -26.12 32.77 -24.76
C SER A 474 -25.44 32.45 -26.07
N SER A 475 -25.12 33.52 -26.80
CA SER A 475 -24.62 33.48 -28.17
C SER A 475 -23.13 33.19 -28.24
N VAL A 476 -22.73 32.31 -29.16
CA VAL A 476 -21.35 32.19 -29.61
C VAL A 476 -20.84 33.51 -30.22
N VAL A 477 -19.69 33.98 -29.72
CA VAL A 477 -18.85 34.97 -30.42
C VAL A 477 -17.41 34.50 -30.33
N ALA A 478 -16.79 34.21 -31.48
CA ALA A 478 -15.38 33.93 -31.56
C ALA A 478 -14.58 35.24 -31.57
N ALA A 479 -13.51 35.32 -30.79
CA ALA A 479 -12.53 36.40 -30.87
C ALA A 479 -11.12 35.86 -30.57
N SER A 480 -10.24 35.94 -31.56
CA SER A 480 -8.81 35.64 -31.43
C SER A 480 -8.10 36.79 -30.72
N GLY A 481 -7.17 36.50 -29.80
CA GLY A 481 -6.35 37.54 -29.17
C GLY A 481 -5.37 36.99 -28.14
N SER A 482 -4.11 36.80 -28.54
CA SER A 482 -3.01 36.41 -27.64
C SER A 482 -2.50 37.61 -26.82
N ALA A 483 -2.37 37.41 -25.51
CA ALA A 483 -1.45 38.15 -24.65
C ALA A 483 -1.01 37.22 -23.50
N GLY A 484 0.29 36.94 -23.40
CA GLY A 484 0.80 35.86 -22.56
C GLY A 484 0.83 36.16 -21.06
N VAL A 485 0.70 35.10 -20.27
CA VAL A 485 1.19 35.01 -18.89
C VAL A 485 2.30 33.96 -18.92
N SER A 486 3.50 34.33 -18.49
CA SER A 486 4.64 33.43 -18.42
C SER A 486 4.54 32.53 -17.18
N ASP A 487 4.25 31.26 -17.42
CA ASP A 487 4.22 30.17 -16.44
C ASP A 487 5.65 29.78 -15.99
N PRO A 488 5.89 29.33 -14.74
CA PRO A 488 7.19 28.81 -14.35
C PRO A 488 7.30 27.36 -14.86
N GLN A 489 7.89 27.20 -16.05
CA GLN A 489 7.98 25.92 -16.75
C GLN A 489 8.65 24.81 -15.90
N GLY A 490 7.83 23.84 -15.47
CA GLY A 490 8.27 22.46 -15.34
C GLY A 490 8.74 21.90 -16.70
N ALA A 491 9.38 20.73 -16.71
CA ALA A 491 9.95 20.19 -17.94
C ALA A 491 8.84 19.88 -18.97
N GLU A 492 8.84 20.61 -20.10
CA GLU A 492 7.84 20.46 -21.15
C GLU A 492 7.76 19.01 -21.64
N ALA A 493 6.57 18.40 -21.68
CA ALA A 493 6.39 17.00 -22.09
C ALA A 493 6.83 16.70 -23.53
N THR A 494 6.94 17.73 -24.37
CA THR A 494 7.43 17.66 -25.75
C THR A 494 8.74 18.41 -25.96
N ASN A 495 9.47 18.04 -27.01
CA ASN A 495 10.51 18.88 -27.59
C ASN A 495 9.92 19.92 -28.56
N SER A 496 10.75 20.84 -29.07
CA SER A 496 10.31 21.89 -30.01
C SER A 496 9.82 21.38 -31.37
N ALA A 497 9.94 20.08 -31.66
CA ALA A 497 9.36 19.42 -32.83
C ALA A 497 7.98 18.77 -32.55
N GLY A 498 7.48 18.85 -31.31
CA GLY A 498 6.22 18.24 -30.88
C GLY A 498 6.32 16.75 -30.54
N GLN A 499 7.52 16.18 -30.49
CA GLN A 499 7.75 14.79 -30.09
C GLN A 499 7.82 14.67 -28.57
N VAL A 500 7.28 13.59 -28.03
CA VAL A 500 7.19 13.29 -26.61
C VAL A 500 8.57 12.88 -26.06
N LYS A 501 9.01 13.50 -24.96
CA LYS A 501 10.29 13.17 -24.31
C LYS A 501 10.23 11.82 -23.60
N GLN A 502 11.39 11.27 -23.25
CA GLN A 502 11.48 10.04 -22.44
C GLN A 502 10.64 10.16 -21.16
N TYR A 503 9.93 9.09 -20.81
CA TYR A 503 9.04 8.94 -19.66
C TYR A 503 7.72 9.73 -19.69
N TYR A 504 7.42 10.48 -20.76
CA TYR A 504 6.12 11.12 -20.94
C TYR A 504 5.13 10.26 -21.74
N GLN A 505 3.83 10.57 -21.58
CA GLN A 505 2.74 9.84 -22.22
C GLN A 505 2.70 10.08 -23.73
N CYS A 506 2.55 8.99 -24.48
CA CYS A 506 2.51 8.95 -25.95
C CYS A 506 1.32 8.15 -26.50
N GLY A 507 0.39 7.72 -25.65
CA GLY A 507 -0.75 6.91 -26.06
C GLY A 507 -1.60 6.42 -24.89
N GLY A 508 -2.58 5.59 -25.23
CA GLY A 508 -3.61 5.07 -24.33
C GLY A 508 -5.03 5.47 -24.74
N ILE A 509 -6.03 4.77 -24.18
CA ILE A 509 -7.44 5.08 -24.35
C ILE A 509 -7.72 6.52 -23.89
N ASN A 510 -8.46 7.26 -24.72
CA ASN A 510 -8.78 8.69 -24.55
C ASN A 510 -7.58 9.67 -24.61
N TRP A 511 -6.35 9.22 -24.87
CA TRP A 511 -5.23 10.12 -25.11
C TRP A 511 -5.46 10.95 -26.38
N THR A 512 -5.33 12.28 -26.25
CA THR A 512 -5.47 13.24 -27.36
C THR A 512 -4.21 14.05 -27.62
N GLY A 513 -3.13 13.79 -26.86
CA GLY A 513 -1.83 14.44 -27.02
C GLY A 513 -0.97 13.80 -28.12
N PRO A 514 0.31 14.21 -28.21
CA PRO A 514 1.23 13.68 -29.21
C PRO A 514 1.55 12.20 -28.97
N THR A 515 1.87 11.47 -30.04
CA THR A 515 2.07 10.01 -30.00
C THR A 515 3.43 9.55 -30.55
N GLU A 516 4.22 10.48 -31.08
CA GLU A 516 5.57 10.22 -31.59
C GLU A 516 6.60 10.57 -30.52
N CYS A 517 7.45 9.61 -30.15
CA CYS A 517 8.54 9.82 -29.19
C CYS A 517 9.75 10.48 -29.83
N GLU A 518 10.48 11.28 -29.05
CA GLU A 518 11.80 11.77 -29.40
C GLU A 518 12.77 10.59 -29.60
N SER A 519 13.62 10.65 -30.62
CA SER A 519 14.63 9.61 -30.85
C SER A 519 15.69 9.64 -29.73
N PRO A 520 16.07 8.50 -29.10
CA PRO A 520 15.91 7.11 -29.57
C PRO A 520 14.74 6.31 -28.93
N TYR A 521 13.75 6.98 -28.35
CA TYR A 521 12.68 6.35 -27.57
C TYR A 521 11.56 5.79 -28.47
N THR A 522 10.87 4.77 -27.97
CA THR A 522 9.68 4.17 -28.61
C THR A 522 8.49 4.26 -27.66
N CYS A 523 7.30 4.47 -28.21
CA CYS A 523 6.06 4.49 -27.43
C CYS A 523 5.67 3.05 -27.07
N VAL A 524 5.66 2.73 -25.77
CA VAL A 524 5.35 1.39 -25.25
C VAL A 524 4.15 1.46 -24.31
N GLU A 525 3.15 0.63 -24.60
CA GLU A 525 1.98 0.41 -23.75
C GLU A 525 2.42 -0.09 -22.36
N GLN A 526 2.08 0.67 -21.31
CA GLN A 526 2.23 0.23 -19.92
C GLN A 526 0.90 -0.37 -19.44
N ASN A 527 -0.20 0.30 -19.76
CA ASN A 527 -1.56 -0.21 -19.64
C ASN A 527 -2.46 0.40 -20.73
N ALA A 528 -3.71 -0.07 -20.83
CA ALA A 528 -4.63 0.36 -21.88
C ALA A 528 -4.91 1.87 -21.93
N TYR A 529 -4.71 2.62 -20.83
CA TYR A 529 -4.94 4.06 -20.71
C TYR A 529 -3.64 4.89 -20.78
N TYR A 530 -2.46 4.27 -20.63
CA TYR A 530 -1.18 4.96 -20.53
C TYR A 530 -0.06 4.22 -21.30
N TYR A 531 0.41 4.84 -22.38
CA TYR A 531 1.59 4.40 -23.12
C TYR A 531 2.71 5.43 -22.91
N GLN A 532 3.95 5.00 -22.74
CA GLN A 532 5.07 5.85 -22.35
C GLN A 532 6.24 5.76 -23.34
N CYS A 533 6.93 6.88 -23.58
CA CYS A 533 8.18 6.88 -24.34
C CYS A 533 9.34 6.31 -23.53
N VAL A 534 9.84 5.14 -23.88
CA VAL A 534 10.96 4.46 -23.20
C VAL A 534 12.09 4.12 -24.16
N ALA A 535 13.28 3.84 -23.63
CA ALA A 535 14.42 3.44 -24.46
C ALA A 535 14.14 2.11 -25.17
N SER A 536 14.42 2.08 -26.47
CA SER A 536 14.33 0.86 -27.28
C SER A 536 15.49 -0.09 -26.92
N ASN A 537 15.18 -1.26 -26.37
CA ASN A 537 16.15 -2.36 -26.17
C ASN A 537 16.34 -3.19 -27.44
#